data_AF-S7NQV9-F1
#
_entry.id   AF-S7NQV9-F1
#
_cell.length_a   1.000
_cell.length_b   1.000
_cell.length_c   1.000
_cell.angle_alpha   90.00
_cell.angle_beta   90.00
_cell.angle_gamma   90.00
#
_symmetry.space_group_name_H-M   'P 1'
#
loop_
_entity.id
_entity.type
_entity.pdbx_description
1 polymer ?
#
loop_
_entity_poly.entity_id
_entity_poly.type
_entity_poly.pdbx_seq_one_letter_code
_entity_poly.pdbx_strand_id
1 'polypeptide(L)' 'MLQKDPCQKQACEIQKCLQANNYMESKCQAVIQELRKCCARYPKGRSLVCSGFEKEEEEKLTLKSTSK' A
#
# COMPACT_ATOMS: atom_id res chain seq x y z
N MET A 1 15.91 -13.53 -14.66
CA MET A 1 14.43 -13.42 -14.73
C MET A 1 13.98 -12.35 -13.77
N LEU A 2 13.16 -11.39 -14.22
CA LEU A 2 12.55 -10.39 -13.34
C LEU A 2 11.58 -11.13 -12.41
N GLN A 3 11.93 -11.27 -11.12
CA GLN A 3 11.04 -11.90 -10.16
C GLN A 3 9.76 -11.07 -10.06
N LYS A 4 8.60 -11.73 -10.16
CA LYS A 4 7.31 -11.06 -9.99
C LYS A 4 7.23 -10.50 -8.57
N ASP A 5 6.78 -9.25 -8.47
CA ASP A 5 6.56 -8.61 -7.19
C ASP A 5 5.43 -9.34 -6.44
N PRO A 6 5.67 -9.82 -5.20
CA PRO A 6 4.72 -10.66 -4.48
C PRO A 6 3.42 -9.96 -4.11
N CYS A 7 3.42 -8.62 -4.06
CA CYS A 7 2.26 -7.81 -3.68
C CYS A 7 1.65 -7.04 -4.88
N GLN A 8 2.13 -7.30 -6.10
CA GLN A 8 1.62 -6.67 -7.32
C GLN A 8 0.11 -6.90 -7.52
N LYS A 9 -0.40 -8.08 -7.16
CA LYS A 9 -1.83 -8.40 -7.32
C LYS A 9 -2.69 -7.42 -6.51
N GLN A 10 -2.38 -7.22 -5.25
CA GLN A 10 -3.11 -6.31 -4.35
C GLN A 10 -2.98 -4.86 -4.84
N ALA A 11 -1.81 -4.47 -5.35
CA ALA A 11 -1.60 -3.16 -5.96
C ALA A 11 -2.55 -2.91 -7.14
N CYS A 12 -2.69 -3.90 -8.04
CA CYS A 12 -3.61 -3.81 -9.17
C CYS A 12 -5.07 -3.73 -8.72
N GLU A 13 -5.45 -4.44 -7.65
CA GLU A 13 -6.81 -4.36 -7.09
C GLU A 13 -7.11 -2.97 -6.51
N ILE A 14 -6.12 -2.28 -5.92
CA ILE A 14 -6.29 -0.89 -5.48
C ILE A 14 -6.59 0.01 -6.69
N GLN A 15 -5.83 -0.14 -7.78
CA GLN A 15 -6.06 0.66 -8.99
C GLN A 15 -7.46 0.43 -9.58
N LYS A 16 -7.91 -0.82 -9.65
CA LYS A 16 -9.27 -1.15 -10.08
C LYS A 16 -10.33 -0.54 -9.16
N CYS A 17 -10.13 -0.64 -7.84
CA CYS A 17 -11.03 -0.06 -6.87
C CYS A 17 -11.12 1.46 -7.03
N LEU A 18 -9.99 2.14 -7.18
CA LEU A 18 -9.94 3.59 -7.39
C LEU A 18 -10.69 3.97 -8.66
N GLN A 19 -10.43 3.30 -9.79
CA GLN A 19 -11.16 3.56 -11.03
C GLN A 19 -12.68 3.37 -10.87
N ALA A 20 -13.12 2.31 -10.18
CA ALA A 20 -14.53 2.06 -9.93
C ALA A 20 -15.18 3.07 -8.94
N ASN A 21 -14.38 3.72 -8.10
CA ASN A 21 -14.85 4.61 -7.04
C ASN A 21 -14.52 6.09 -7.31
N ASN A 22 -14.29 6.47 -8.57
CA ASN A 22 -13.91 7.84 -8.95
C ASN A 22 -12.70 8.35 -8.15
N TYR A 23 -11.73 7.47 -7.94
CA TYR A 23 -10.49 7.70 -7.21
C TYR A 23 -10.68 8.10 -5.73
N MET A 24 -11.86 7.83 -5.15
CA MET A 24 -12.08 8.00 -3.71
C MET A 24 -11.38 6.89 -2.91
N GLU A 25 -10.16 7.17 -2.45
CA GLU A 25 -9.35 6.25 -1.65
C GLU A 25 -10.06 5.75 -0.38
N SER A 26 -10.88 6.61 0.25
CA SER A 26 -11.67 6.25 1.44
C SER A 26 -12.58 5.03 1.22
N LYS A 27 -13.04 4.81 -0.02
CA LYS A 27 -13.85 3.63 -0.39
C LYS A 27 -13.01 2.37 -0.66
N CYS A 28 -11.70 2.53 -0.84
CA CYS A 28 -10.75 1.45 -1.15
C CYS A 28 -9.90 1.01 0.04
N GLN A 29 -10.19 1.51 1.25
CA GLN A 29 -9.43 1.23 2.46
C GLN A 29 -9.27 -0.28 2.73
N ALA A 30 -10.29 -1.08 2.45
CA ALA A 30 -10.20 -2.54 2.61
C ALA A 30 -9.10 -3.15 1.73
N VAL A 31 -9.01 -2.75 0.46
CA VAL A 31 -8.01 -3.27 -0.48
C VAL A 31 -6.62 -2.75 -0.14
N ILE A 32 -6.53 -1.49 0.30
CA ILE A 32 -5.29 -0.89 0.81
C ILE A 32 -4.78 -1.67 2.03
N GLN A 33 -5.65 -2.01 2.98
CA GLN A 33 -5.29 -2.82 4.14
C GLN A 33 -4.79 -4.21 3.74
N GLU A 34 -5.38 -4.85 2.73
CA GLU A 34 -4.88 -6.12 2.20
C GLU A 34 -3.48 -6.00 1.58
N LEU A 35 -3.19 -4.89 0.89
CA LEU A 35 -1.83 -4.63 0.41
C LEU A 35 -0.86 -4.43 1.58
N ARG A 36 -1.24 -3.67 2.62
CA ARG A 36 -0.41 -3.49 3.82
C ARG A 36 -0.12 -4.82 4.51
N LYS A 37 -1.13 -5.69 4.65
CA LYS A 37 -0.96 -7.06 5.16
C LYS A 37 -0.05 -7.90 4.27
N CYS A 38 -0.09 -7.71 2.95
CA CYS A 38 0.85 -8.34 2.03
C CYS A 38 2.27 -7.87 2.32
N CYS A 39 2.49 -6.56 2.42
CA CYS A 39 3.81 -5.97 2.69
C CYS A 39 4.41 -6.42 4.02
N ALA A 40 3.60 -6.53 5.08
CA ALA A 40 4.04 -7.00 6.39
C ALA A 40 4.57 -8.45 6.40
N ARG A 41 4.30 -9.26 5.37
CA ARG A 41 4.78 -10.65 5.27
C ARG A 41 6.18 -10.77 4.68
N TYR A 42 6.70 -9.72 4.05
CA TYR A 42 7.96 -9.75 3.34
C TYR A 42 8.95 -8.74 3.93
N PRO A 43 10.27 -8.99 3.82
CA PRO A 43 11.26 -8.00 4.23
C PRO A 43 11.17 -6.75 3.34
N LYS A 44 11.53 -5.59 3.91
CA LYS A 44 11.57 -4.30 3.20
C LYS A 44 12.34 -4.43 1.89
N GLY A 45 11.84 -3.81 0.83
CA GLY A 45 12.47 -3.84 -0.50
C GLY A 45 12.28 -5.15 -1.29
N ARG A 46 11.62 -6.17 -0.74
CA ARG A 46 11.24 -7.38 -1.50
C ARG A 46 10.16 -7.12 -2.56
N SER A 47 9.31 -6.14 -2.31
CA SER A 47 8.26 -5.66 -3.21
C SER A 47 8.48 -4.17 -3.46
N LEU A 48 8.54 -3.78 -4.72
CA LEU A 48 8.62 -2.38 -5.14
C LEU A 48 7.34 -1.62 -4.77
N VAL A 49 6.18 -2.29 -4.82
CA VAL A 49 4.91 -1.69 -4.41
C VAL A 49 4.94 -1.35 -2.91
N CYS A 50 5.46 -2.27 -2.09
CA CYS A 50 5.53 -2.06 -0.65
C CYS A 50 6.44 -0.90 -0.26
N SER A 51 7.55 -0.69 -0.96
CA SER A 51 8.46 0.43 -0.70
C SER A 51 7.78 1.80 -0.79
N GLY A 52 6.71 1.94 -1.59
CA GLY A 52 5.89 3.16 -1.64
C GLY A 52 5.03 3.35 -0.39
N PHE A 53 4.36 2.27 0.06
CA PHE A 53 3.49 2.28 1.24
C PHE A 53 4.25 2.44 2.56
N GLU A 54 5.44 1.87 2.66
CA GLU A 54 6.25 1.98 3.88
C GLU A 54 6.67 3.43 4.17
N LYS A 55 6.94 4.22 3.11
CA LYS A 55 7.27 5.65 3.24
C LYS A 55 6.07 6.47 3.69
N GLU A 56 4.89 6.19 3.11
CA GLU A 56 3.65 6.87 3.48
C GLU A 56 3.25 6.62 4.94
N GLU A 57 3.36 5.38 5.41
CA GLU A 57 3.05 5.04 6.81
C GLU A 57 4.04 5.71 7.78
N GLU A 58 5.32 5.80 7.42
CA GLU A 58 6.33 6.52 8.21
C GLU A 58 6.00 8.02 8.30
N GLU A 59 5.61 8.65 7.19
CA GLU A 59 5.20 10.06 7.18
C GLU A 59 3.92 10.30 8.00
N LYS A 60 2.95 9.38 7.93
CA LYS A 60 1.70 9.47 8.71
C LYS A 60 1.95 9.31 10.21
N LEU A 61 2.95 8.50 10.60
CA LEU A 61 3.38 8.32 11.99
C LEU A 61 4.15 9.55 12.51
N THR A 62 4.99 10.16 11.68
CA THR A 62 5.71 11.40 12.08
C THR A 62 4.74 12.56 12.25
N LEU A 63 3.79 12.76 11.32
CA LEU A 63 2.73 13.78 11.42
C LEU A 63 1.83 13.61 12.65
N LYS A 64 1.51 12.37 13.04
CA LYS A 64 0.75 12.10 14.28
C LYS A 64 1.54 12.43 15.55
N SER A 65 2.86 12.38 15.49
CA SER A 65 3.73 12.59 16.66
C SER A 65 3.99 14.08 16.95
N THR A 66 3.92 14.95 15.94
CA THR A 66 4.09 16.41 16.07
C THR A 66 2.83 17.18 16.43
N SER A 67 1.67 16.52 16.51
CA SER A 67 0.37 17.14 16.82
C SER A 67 -0.05 16.95 18.29
N LYS A 68 0.89 16.65 19.18
CA LYS A 68 0.66 16.45 20.61
C LYS A 68 1.28 17.57 21.45
#